data_AF-A0A0P7XJP6-F1
#
_entry.id   AF-A0A0P7XJP6-F1
#
_cell.length_a   1.000
_cell.length_b   1.000
_cell.length_c   1.000
_cell.angle_alpha   90.00
_cell.angle_beta   90.00
_cell.angle_gamma   90.00
#
_symmetry.space_group_name_H-M   'P 1'
#
loop_
_entity.id
_entity.type
_entity.pdbx_description
1 polymer ?
#
loop_
_entity_poly.entity_id
_entity_poly.type
_entity_poly.pdbx_seq_one_letter_code
_entity_poly.pdbx_strand_id
1 'polypeptide(L)'
;MTRVRTLQQTRAPDPDYSHEGERAELAARLLDTVPELIAMDATDGVVEACYRVGFNAFDCETLRLLARRTGEFPLSVERLAATATTRPTYTVRLGPASDALRSSRAENPDFWEDEALVEEAKRRAPGEWSRVEARLERERRRVERALSR
;
A
#
# COMPACT_ATOMS: atom_id res chain seq x y z
N MET A 1 -3.80 14.89 -4.28
CA MET A 1 -5.20 14.57 -4.64
C MET A 1 -5.46 13.15 -4.18
N THR A 2 -6.50 12.95 -3.37
CA THR A 2 -6.90 11.63 -2.87
C THR A 2 -7.82 10.96 -3.89
N ARG A 3 -7.67 9.65 -4.09
CA ARG A 3 -8.51 8.86 -4.99
C ARG A 3 -9.09 7.66 -4.24
N VAL A 4 -10.29 7.26 -4.60
CA VAL A 4 -10.91 6.04 -4.08
C VAL A 4 -11.03 5.06 -5.23
N ARG A 5 -10.63 3.81 -5.00
CA ARG A 5 -10.74 2.72 -5.97
C ARG A 5 -11.47 1.57 -5.31
N THR A 6 -12.48 1.06 -6.00
CA THR A 6 -13.20 -0.15 -5.59
C THR A 6 -12.93 -1.23 -6.62
N LEU A 7 -12.45 -2.39 -6.16
CA LEU A 7 -12.10 -3.50 -7.02
C LEU A 7 -12.55 -4.82 -6.41
N GLN A 8 -13.22 -5.64 -7.21
CA GLN A 8 -13.59 -7.00 -6.83
C GLN A 8 -12.43 -7.94 -7.13
N GLN A 9 -11.98 -8.73 -6.15
CA GLN A 9 -10.94 -9.71 -6.40
C GLN A 9 -11.38 -10.72 -7.47
N THR A 10 -10.50 -10.97 -8.44
CA THR A 10 -10.76 -11.90 -9.55
C THR A 10 -10.16 -13.29 -9.31
N ARG A 11 -9.26 -13.44 -8.33
CA ARG A 11 -8.58 -14.70 -7.95
C ARG A 11 -9.17 -15.33 -6.69
N ALA A 12 -8.93 -16.64 -6.53
CA ALA A 12 -9.44 -17.41 -5.40
C ALA A 12 -8.77 -16.91 -4.11
N PRO A 13 -9.42 -17.02 -2.94
CA PRO A 13 -8.94 -16.39 -1.71
C PRO A 13 -7.65 -17.00 -1.16
N ASP A 14 -7.19 -18.15 -1.66
CA ASP A 14 -5.94 -18.78 -1.24
C ASP A 14 -4.75 -18.13 -1.97
N PRO A 15 -3.97 -17.28 -1.29
CA PRO A 15 -2.80 -16.66 -1.88
C PRO A 15 -1.68 -17.69 -1.91
N ASP A 16 -1.04 -17.84 -3.06
CA ASP A 16 0.24 -18.53 -3.13
C ASP A 16 1.29 -17.57 -2.57
N TYR A 17 1.99 -17.94 -1.50
CA TYR A 17 3.05 -17.15 -0.85
C TYR A 17 4.47 -17.59 -1.27
N SER A 18 4.59 -18.54 -2.20
CA SER A 18 5.91 -18.98 -2.68
C SER A 18 6.54 -17.93 -3.62
N HIS A 19 7.86 -17.76 -3.55
CA HIS A 19 8.64 -16.90 -4.46
C HIS A 19 8.12 -15.46 -4.60
N GLU A 20 7.61 -14.86 -3.52
CA GLU A 20 7.02 -13.51 -3.55
C GLU A 20 7.96 -12.44 -4.12
N GLY A 21 9.24 -12.45 -3.75
CA GLY A 21 10.21 -11.50 -4.29
C GLY A 21 10.34 -11.59 -5.81
N GLU A 22 10.50 -12.81 -6.34
CA GLU A 22 10.64 -13.04 -7.80
C GLU A 22 9.37 -12.64 -8.56
N ARG A 23 8.19 -12.92 -7.98
CA ARG A 23 6.90 -12.52 -8.56
C ARG A 23 6.72 -11.01 -8.53
N ALA A 24 7.14 -10.32 -7.46
CA ALA A 24 7.10 -8.86 -7.37
C ALA A 24 8.02 -8.20 -8.40
N GLU A 25 9.23 -8.74 -8.60
CA GLU A 25 10.13 -8.30 -9.67
C GLU A 25 9.55 -8.57 -11.06
N LEU A 26 8.89 -9.72 -11.26
CA LEU A 26 8.19 -10.02 -12.51
C LEU A 26 7.05 -9.02 -12.75
N ALA A 27 6.21 -8.72 -11.76
CA ALA A 27 5.15 -7.73 -11.88
C ALA A 27 5.69 -6.35 -12.28
N ALA A 28 6.79 -5.94 -11.65
CA ALA A 28 7.47 -4.70 -11.99
C ALA A 28 7.96 -4.71 -13.44
N ARG A 29 8.55 -5.80 -13.93
CA ARG A 29 9.00 -5.93 -15.33
C ARG A 29 7.84 -5.92 -16.32
N LEU A 30 6.71 -6.54 -16.00
CA LEU A 30 5.53 -6.55 -16.87
C LEU A 30 5.04 -5.13 -17.16
N LEU A 31 5.07 -4.24 -16.16
CA LEU A 31 4.70 -2.82 -16.32
C LEU A 31 5.57 -2.06 -17.31
N ASP A 32 6.81 -2.49 -17.54
CA ASP A 32 7.72 -1.85 -18.50
C ASP A 32 7.73 -2.52 -19.87
N THR A 33 7.23 -3.76 -19.97
CA THR A 33 7.45 -4.62 -21.15
C THR A 33 6.17 -5.02 -21.86
N VAL A 34 5.01 -4.95 -21.19
CA VAL A 34 3.72 -5.34 -21.77
C VAL A 34 2.97 -4.09 -22.24
N PRO A 35 2.77 -3.90 -23.55
CA PRO A 35 2.12 -2.69 -24.09
C PRO A 35 0.72 -2.43 -23.52
N GLU A 36 -0.05 -3.49 -23.28
CA GLU A 36 -1.39 -3.38 -22.68
C GLU A 36 -1.36 -2.73 -21.29
N LEU A 37 -0.40 -3.12 -20.44
CA LEU A 37 -0.27 -2.59 -19.09
C LEU A 37 0.23 -1.14 -19.09
N ILE A 38 1.11 -0.81 -20.04
CA ILE A 38 1.62 0.55 -20.23
C ILE A 38 0.50 1.51 -20.67
N ALA A 39 -0.47 1.01 -21.44
CA ALA A 39 -1.60 1.79 -21.93
C ALA A 39 -2.73 1.98 -20.90
N MET A 40 -2.72 1.21 -19.81
CA MET A 40 -3.69 1.34 -18.72
C MET A 40 -3.44 2.58 -17.86
N ASP A 41 -4.47 3.00 -17.10
CA ASP A 41 -4.24 3.89 -15.97
C ASP A 41 -3.22 3.23 -15.01
N ALA A 42 -2.29 4.03 -14.47
CA ALA A 42 -1.14 3.48 -13.76
C ALA A 42 -1.52 2.63 -12.53
N THR A 43 -2.60 2.98 -11.83
CA THR A 43 -3.11 2.17 -10.71
C THR A 43 -3.64 0.83 -11.23
N ASP A 44 -4.47 0.86 -12.27
CA ASP A 44 -5.09 -0.34 -12.85
C ASP A 44 -4.03 -1.27 -13.48
N GLY A 45 -3.02 -0.69 -14.14
CA GLY A 45 -1.88 -1.42 -14.68
C GLY A 45 -1.08 -2.14 -13.60
N VAL A 46 -0.80 -1.48 -12.46
CA VAL A 46 -0.13 -2.12 -11.31
C VAL A 46 -0.95 -3.30 -10.77
N VAL A 47 -2.25 -3.10 -10.57
CA VAL A 47 -3.13 -4.15 -10.06
C VAL A 47 -3.16 -5.34 -11.02
N GLU A 48 -3.31 -5.09 -12.32
CA GLU A 48 -3.32 -6.14 -13.34
C GLU A 48 -1.97 -6.87 -13.44
N ALA A 49 -0.84 -6.15 -13.36
CA ALA A 49 0.49 -6.75 -13.35
C ALA A 49 0.68 -7.69 -12.14
N CYS A 50 0.29 -7.24 -10.95
CA CYS A 50 0.29 -8.03 -9.73
C CYS A 50 -0.62 -9.26 -9.84
N TYR A 51 -1.81 -9.09 -10.42
CA TYR A 51 -2.69 -10.22 -10.68
C TYR A 51 -2.05 -11.25 -11.57
N ARG A 52 -1.43 -10.86 -12.69
CA ARG A 52 -0.80 -11.81 -13.62
C ARG A 52 0.23 -12.70 -12.95
N VAL A 53 0.93 -12.19 -11.92
CA VAL A 53 2.00 -12.95 -11.25
C VAL A 53 1.56 -13.72 -10.02
N GLY A 54 0.33 -13.60 -9.51
CA GLY A 54 -0.06 -14.35 -8.30
C GLY A 54 -0.62 -13.55 -7.15
N PHE A 55 -0.43 -12.23 -7.16
CA PHE A 55 -0.84 -11.36 -6.07
C PHE A 55 -2.33 -11.06 -6.12
N ASN A 56 -2.87 -10.74 -4.96
CA ASN A 56 -4.22 -10.23 -4.81
C ASN A 56 -4.21 -8.71 -4.91
N ALA A 57 -5.33 -8.12 -5.34
CA ALA A 57 -5.43 -6.67 -5.30
C ALA A 57 -5.28 -6.16 -3.87
N PHE A 58 -4.40 -5.17 -3.74
CA PHE A 58 -4.08 -4.46 -2.50
C PHE A 58 -3.53 -5.35 -1.37
N ASP A 59 -2.86 -6.45 -1.72
CA ASP A 59 -1.91 -7.06 -0.80
C ASP A 59 -0.65 -6.19 -0.64
N CYS A 60 0.22 -6.55 0.32
CA CYS A 60 1.39 -5.74 0.65
C CYS A 60 2.29 -5.49 -0.57
N GLU A 61 2.53 -6.51 -1.41
CA GLU A 61 3.37 -6.36 -2.60
C GLU A 61 2.73 -5.45 -3.66
N THR A 62 1.42 -5.56 -3.87
CA THR A 62 0.69 -4.66 -4.77
C THR A 62 0.73 -3.22 -4.27
N LEU A 63 0.53 -2.98 -2.96
CA LEU A 63 0.60 -1.65 -2.36
C LEU A 63 2.02 -1.07 -2.45
N ARG A 64 3.05 -1.87 -2.17
CA ARG A 64 4.46 -1.46 -2.32
C ARG A 64 4.79 -1.10 -3.77
N LEU A 65 4.37 -1.92 -4.74
CA LEU A 65 4.61 -1.65 -6.15
C LEU A 65 3.88 -0.39 -6.62
N LEU A 66 2.63 -0.20 -6.16
CA LEU A 66 1.85 1.01 -6.43
C LEU A 66 2.58 2.26 -5.91
N ALA A 67 3.00 2.26 -4.65
CA ALA A 67 3.75 3.37 -4.05
C ALA A 67 5.03 3.70 -4.83
N ARG A 68 5.81 2.68 -5.22
CA ARG A 68 7.03 2.86 -6.02
C ARG A 68 6.75 3.38 -7.43
N ARG A 69 5.68 2.93 -8.09
CA ARG A 69 5.40 3.25 -9.49
C ARG A 69 4.65 4.56 -9.68
N THR A 70 3.66 4.83 -8.84
CA THR A 70 2.75 5.96 -9.00
C THR A 70 2.96 7.05 -7.95
N GLY A 71 3.63 6.73 -6.84
CA GLY A 71 3.72 7.63 -5.68
C GLY A 71 2.41 7.72 -4.90
N GLU A 72 1.46 6.83 -5.16
CA GLU A 72 0.21 6.72 -4.42
C GLU A 72 0.35 5.67 -3.32
N PHE A 73 -0.04 6.05 -2.10
CA PHE A 73 0.05 5.25 -0.88
C PHE A 73 -1.35 4.95 -0.36
N PRO A 74 -1.55 3.79 0.30
CA PRO A 74 -2.81 3.50 0.99
C PRO A 74 -3.02 4.50 2.14
N LEU A 75 -4.23 5.07 2.20
CA LEU A 75 -4.76 5.88 3.30
C LEU A 75 -5.84 5.13 4.10
N SER A 76 -6.41 4.08 3.52
CA SER A 76 -7.29 3.11 4.16
C SER A 76 -7.56 1.97 3.16
N VAL A 77 -7.63 0.73 3.65
CA VAL A 77 -8.05 -0.44 2.87
C VAL A 77 -9.25 -1.08 3.56
N GLU A 78 -10.39 -1.09 2.89
CA GLU A 78 -11.62 -1.68 3.41
C GLU A 78 -11.97 -2.92 2.61
N ARG A 79 -12.10 -4.06 3.31
CA ARG A 79 -12.55 -5.32 2.71
C ARG A 79 -14.03 -5.53 3.01
N LEU A 80 -14.85 -5.52 1.96
CA LEU A 80 -16.24 -5.98 2.02
C LEU A 80 -16.27 -7.50 1.95
N ALA A 81 -17.03 -8.11 2.87
CA ALA A 81 -17.10 -9.55 3.01
C ALA A 81 -17.55 -10.24 1.71
N ALA A 82 -16.85 -11.32 1.37
CA ALA A 82 -17.27 -12.25 0.33
C ALA A 82 -18.56 -12.97 0.76
N THR A 83 -19.49 -13.16 -0.17
CA THR A 83 -20.59 -14.12 0.03
C THR A 83 -20.21 -15.48 -0.56
N ALA A 84 -21.02 -16.52 -0.33
CA ALA A 84 -20.82 -17.83 -0.98
C ALA A 84 -20.78 -17.75 -2.52
N THR A 85 -21.27 -16.65 -3.11
CA THR A 85 -21.36 -16.42 -4.56
C THR A 85 -20.50 -15.26 -5.05
N THR A 86 -19.88 -14.49 -4.16
CA THR A 86 -19.12 -13.28 -4.54
C THR A 86 -17.75 -13.27 -3.92
N ARG A 87 -16.75 -12.95 -4.75
CA ARG A 87 -15.38 -12.73 -4.29
C ARG A 87 -15.31 -11.43 -3.48
N PRO A 88 -14.35 -11.32 -2.53
CA PRO A 88 -14.25 -10.14 -1.68
C PRO A 88 -13.99 -8.89 -2.53
N THR A 89 -14.61 -7.79 -2.12
CA THR A 89 -14.45 -6.48 -2.77
C THR A 89 -13.64 -5.59 -1.86
N TYR A 90 -12.64 -4.92 -2.43
CA TYR A 90 -11.77 -4.01 -1.70
C TYR A 90 -12.06 -2.58 -2.14
N THR A 91 -12.19 -1.68 -1.17
CA THR A 91 -12.18 -0.24 -1.40
C THR A 91 -10.92 0.32 -0.79
N VAL A 92 -10.02 0.83 -1.62
CA VAL A 92 -8.80 1.50 -1.17
C VAL A 92 -8.93 3.00 -1.40
N ARG A 93 -8.51 3.77 -0.39
CA ARG A 93 -8.28 5.20 -0.54
C ARG A 93 -6.79 5.42 -0.71
N LEU A 94 -6.41 6.09 -1.78
CA LEU A 94 -5.02 6.34 -2.18
C LEU A 94 -4.71 7.83 -2.11
N GLY A 95 -3.49 8.18 -1.71
CA GLY A 95 -3.04 9.56 -1.64
C GLY A 95 -1.52 9.69 -1.71
N PRO A 96 -0.99 10.93 -1.70
CA PRO A 96 0.45 11.16 -1.70
C PRO A 96 1.10 10.70 -0.39
N ALA A 97 2.43 10.49 -0.43
CA ALA A 97 3.24 10.12 0.74
C ALA A 97 2.98 11.00 1.97
N SER A 98 2.80 12.31 1.78
CA SER A 98 2.53 13.25 2.88
C SER A 98 1.24 12.94 3.63
N ASP A 99 0.22 12.47 2.93
CA ASP A 99 -1.09 12.19 3.53
C ASP A 99 -1.02 10.87 4.31
N ALA A 100 -0.33 9.87 3.77
CA ALA A 100 -0.07 8.62 4.47
C ALA A 100 0.75 8.85 5.74
N LEU A 101 1.82 9.65 5.68
CA LEU A 101 2.65 9.99 6.83
C LEU A 101 1.92 10.81 7.92
N ARG A 102 0.89 11.59 7.54
CA ARG A 102 0.10 12.36 8.52
C ARG A 102 -0.90 11.50 9.29
N SER A 103 -1.33 10.38 8.72
CA SER A 103 -2.21 9.44 9.39
C SER A 103 -1.57 8.85 10.65
N SER A 104 -2.40 8.35 11.56
CA SER A 104 -1.96 7.55 12.70
C SER A 104 -1.96 6.05 12.38
N ARG A 105 -1.22 5.27 13.16
CA ARG A 105 -1.22 3.79 13.05
C ARG A 105 -2.60 3.17 13.27
N ALA A 106 -3.45 3.82 14.06
CA ALA A 106 -4.83 3.37 14.28
C ALA A 106 -5.75 3.65 13.07
N GLU A 107 -5.51 4.74 12.34
CA GLU A 107 -6.32 5.12 11.17
C GLU A 107 -5.89 4.39 9.90
N ASN A 108 -4.60 4.04 9.78
CA ASN A 108 -4.02 3.46 8.57
C ASN A 108 -2.97 2.38 8.91
N PRO A 109 -3.40 1.25 9.50
CA PRO A 109 -2.49 0.19 9.91
C PRO A 109 -1.73 -0.42 8.73
N ASP A 110 -2.39 -0.63 7.58
CA ASP A 110 -1.76 -1.24 6.39
C ASP A 110 -0.53 -0.47 5.90
N PHE A 111 -0.53 0.86 6.05
CA PHE A 111 0.64 1.68 5.76
C PHE A 111 1.70 1.58 6.86
N TRP A 112 1.32 1.76 8.13
CA TRP A 112 2.27 1.88 9.24
C TRP A 112 2.90 0.56 9.68
N GLU A 113 2.27 -0.57 9.37
CA GLU A 113 2.77 -1.91 9.67
C GLU A 113 3.71 -2.45 8.57
N ASP A 114 3.74 -1.80 7.42
CA ASP A 114 4.62 -2.14 6.30
C ASP A 114 5.83 -1.20 6.24
N GLU A 115 6.98 -1.67 6.72
CA GLU A 115 8.21 -0.89 6.76
C GLU A 115 8.65 -0.40 5.36
N ALA A 116 8.44 -1.22 4.31
CA ALA A 116 8.83 -0.85 2.95
C ALA A 116 7.97 0.30 2.40
N LEU A 117 6.68 0.33 2.71
CA LEU A 117 5.81 1.47 2.39
C LEU A 117 6.23 2.73 3.15
N VAL A 118 6.55 2.60 4.43
CA VAL A 118 7.00 3.71 5.26
C VAL A 118 8.30 4.29 4.72
N GLU A 119 9.30 3.46 4.41
CA GLU A 119 10.56 3.90 3.78
C GLU A 119 10.33 4.58 2.43
N GLU A 120 9.46 4.04 1.58
CA GLU A 120 9.13 4.67 0.30
C GLU A 120 8.48 6.06 0.50
N ALA A 121 7.61 6.20 1.50
CA ALA A 121 7.00 7.49 1.83
C ALA A 121 8.04 8.49 2.35
N LYS A 122 9.00 8.05 3.17
CA LYS A 122 10.11 8.90 3.64
C LYS A 122 10.93 9.44 2.49
N ARG A 123 11.28 8.58 1.53
CA ARG A 123 12.05 8.97 0.33
C ARG A 123 11.30 10.02 -0.49
N ARG A 124 9.97 9.90 -0.59
CA ARG A 124 9.14 10.82 -1.40
C ARG A 124 8.75 12.11 -0.68
N ALA A 125 8.64 12.10 0.64
CA ALA A 125 8.22 13.25 1.44
C ALA A 125 9.11 13.47 2.66
N PRO A 126 10.43 13.72 2.48
CA PRO A 126 11.38 13.81 3.59
C PRO A 126 11.03 14.93 4.59
N GLY A 127 10.52 16.06 4.11
CA GLY A 127 10.12 17.16 4.98
C GLY A 127 8.90 16.85 5.86
N GLU A 128 7.98 16.01 5.39
CA GLU A 128 6.85 15.55 6.22
C GLU A 128 7.33 14.49 7.22
N TRP A 129 8.23 13.60 6.80
CA TRP A 129 8.86 12.62 7.69
C TRP A 129 9.56 13.29 8.88
N SER A 130 10.37 14.33 8.66
CA SER A 130 11.03 15.04 9.76
C SER A 130 10.04 15.62 10.79
N ARG A 131 8.85 16.05 10.37
CA ARG A 131 7.80 16.52 11.28
C ARG A 131 7.20 15.37 12.08
N VAL A 132 6.99 14.23 11.44
CA VAL A 132 6.49 13.01 12.09
C VAL A 132 7.51 12.49 13.10
N GLU A 133 8.80 12.43 12.77
CA GLU A 133 9.87 12.07 13.72
C GLU A 133 9.87 12.99 14.94
N ALA A 134 9.80 14.30 14.71
CA ALA A 134 9.75 15.27 15.80
C ALA A 134 8.47 15.11 16.67
N ARG A 135 7.35 14.65 16.10
CA ARG A 135 6.14 14.30 16.87
C ARG A 135 6.35 13.03 17.69
N LEU A 136 6.82 11.95 17.07
CA LEU A 136 7.06 10.65 17.73
C LEU A 136 8.09 10.76 18.85
N GLU A 137 9.17 11.54 18.65
CA GLU A 137 10.18 11.81 19.67
C GLU A 137 9.59 12.54 20.88
N ARG A 138 8.71 13.52 20.65
CA ARG A 138 8.02 14.25 21.74
C ARG A 138 7.09 13.33 22.53
N GLU A 139 6.36 12.45 21.85
CA GLU A 139 5.50 11.47 22.48
C GLU A 139 6.29 10.44 23.29
N ARG A 140 7.39 9.91 22.73
CA ARG A 140 8.28 8.99 23.44
C ARG A 140 8.81 9.60 24.74
N ARG A 141 9.33 10.83 24.69
CA ARG A 141 9.80 11.56 25.88
C ARG A 141 8.69 11.80 26.90
N ARG A 142 7.45 12.05 26.45
CA ARG A 142 6.29 12.23 27.34
C ARG A 142 5.97 10.93 28.08
N VAL A 143 5.98 9.80 27.37
CA VAL A 143 5.74 8.47 27.96
C VAL A 143 6.86 8.08 28.93
N GLU A 144 8.13 8.25 28.55
CA GLU A 144 9.28 7.99 29.43
C GLU A 144 9.19 8.77 30.76
N ARG A 145 8.82 10.05 30.70
CA ARG A 145 8.61 10.89 31.90
C ARG A 145 7.43 10.44 32.76
N ALA A 146 6.37 9.90 32.14
CA ALA A 146 5.21 9.39 32.87
C ALA A 146 5.51 8.07 33.57
N LEU A 147 6.34 7.21 32.96
CA LEU A 147 6.77 5.93 33.52
C LEU A 147 7.88 6.06 34.58
N SER A 148 8.60 7.18 34.59
CA SER A 148 9.66 7.48 35.58
C SER A 148 9.14 8.15 36.86
N ARG A 149 7.82 8.25 37.04
CA ARG A 149 7.14 8.80 38.23
C ARG A 149 6.45 7.69 38.99
#